data_AF-A0A844FR10-F1
#
_entry.id   AF-A0A844FR10-F1
#
_cell.length_a   1.000
_cell.length_b   1.000
_cell.length_c   1.000
_cell.angle_alpha   90.00
_cell.angle_beta   90.00
_cell.angle_gamma   90.00
#
_symmetry.space_group_name_H-M   'P 1'
#
loop_
_entity.id
_entity.type
_entity.pdbx_description
1 polymer ?
#
loop_
_entity_poly.entity_id
_entity_poly.type
_entity_poly.pdbx_seq_one_letter_code
_entity_poly.pdbx_strand_id
1 'polypeptide(L)'
;MTNQAIQESGMTFGPFPEGHCLYIEESDLYRRIQNHVQMAEFLLLKNSRKGEPVLWVVEAKSSSPRPETKPNFDEFVAEIRDKLINAFSLTLAACLGRHDTADESIPARFREVDWSGQDVKLVLVINGHRDAWLQPLKDAIEV
;
A
#
# COMPACT_ATOMS: atom_id res chain seq x y z
N MET A 1 2.23 -6.08 -17.11
CA MET A 1 1.56 -6.37 -15.82
C MET A 1 0.06 -6.16 -15.98
N THR A 2 -0.75 -6.91 -15.24
CA THR A 2 -2.16 -7.19 -15.57
C THR A 2 -3.08 -5.97 -15.38
N ASN A 3 -3.91 -5.65 -16.39
CA ASN A 3 -5.07 -4.74 -16.28
C ASN A 3 -6.27 -5.41 -15.56
N GLN A 4 -6.00 -6.38 -14.69
CA GLN A 4 -7.04 -7.11 -13.97
C GLN A 4 -7.34 -6.41 -12.65
N ALA A 5 -8.59 -6.50 -12.20
CA ALA A 5 -8.96 -6.00 -10.89
C ALA A 5 -8.34 -6.86 -9.79
N ILE A 6 -7.95 -6.21 -8.70
CA ILE A 6 -7.39 -6.85 -7.50
C ILE A 6 -8.56 -7.20 -6.57
N GLN A 7 -8.58 -8.42 -6.03
CA GLN A 7 -9.62 -8.91 -5.13
C GLN A 7 -9.04 -9.08 -3.74
N GLU A 8 -9.27 -8.11 -2.85
CA GLU A 8 -8.68 -8.12 -1.51
C GLU A 8 -9.67 -7.75 -0.43
N SER A 9 -9.60 -8.47 0.70
CA SER A 9 -10.43 -8.18 1.88
C SER A 9 -11.94 -8.11 1.59
N GLY A 10 -12.41 -8.88 0.61
CA GLY A 10 -13.81 -8.89 0.16
C GLY A 10 -14.21 -7.64 -0.65
N MET A 11 -13.23 -6.91 -1.19
CA MET A 11 -13.41 -5.72 -2.02
C MET A 11 -12.71 -5.91 -3.37
N THR A 12 -13.16 -5.16 -4.37
CA THR A 12 -12.56 -5.16 -5.72
C THR A 12 -11.93 -3.80 -6.00
N PHE A 13 -10.66 -3.79 -6.37
CA PHE A 13 -9.91 -2.58 -6.71
C PHE A 13 -9.52 -2.57 -8.19
N GLY A 14 -9.75 -1.43 -8.85
CA GLY A 14 -9.49 -1.29 -10.28
C GLY A 14 -10.64 -1.80 -11.16
N PRO A 15 -10.36 -2.25 -12.40
CA PRO A 15 -9.03 -2.37 -13.01
C PRO A 15 -8.31 -1.02 -13.12
N PHE A 16 -7.00 -1.03 -13.02
CA PHE A 16 -6.17 0.17 -13.17
C PHE A 16 -5.52 0.21 -14.55
N PRO A 17 -5.21 1.40 -15.09
CA PRO A 17 -4.48 1.51 -16.34
C PRO A 17 -3.08 0.89 -16.21
N GLU A 18 -2.59 0.30 -17.30
CA GLU A 18 -1.28 -0.33 -17.32
C GLU A 18 -0.18 0.62 -16.82
N GLY A 19 0.72 0.08 -16.01
CA GLY A 19 1.83 0.83 -15.43
C GLY A 19 1.48 1.71 -14.23
N HIS A 20 0.20 1.84 -13.84
CA HIS A 20 -0.21 2.68 -12.71
C HIS A 20 -0.39 1.90 -11.41
N CYS A 21 -0.38 0.58 -11.46
CA CYS A 21 -0.53 -0.28 -10.29
C CYS A 21 0.65 -1.23 -10.17
N LEU A 22 1.17 -1.35 -8.96
CA LEU A 22 2.11 -2.38 -8.54
C LEU A 22 1.39 -3.25 -7.50
N TYR A 23 1.03 -4.48 -7.88
CA TYR A 23 0.49 -5.46 -6.93
C TYR A 23 1.66 -6.07 -6.14
N ILE A 24 2.08 -5.35 -5.09
CA ILE A 24 3.36 -5.62 -4.42
C ILE A 24 3.34 -6.93 -3.63
N GLU A 25 2.19 -7.31 -3.06
CA GLU A 25 2.06 -8.58 -2.34
C GLU A 25 2.26 -9.81 -3.26
N GLU A 26 1.94 -9.68 -4.54
CA GLU A 26 2.14 -10.74 -5.55
C GLU A 26 3.46 -10.56 -6.35
N SER A 27 4.23 -9.51 -6.06
CA SER A 27 5.44 -9.16 -6.82
C SER A 27 6.61 -10.12 -6.55
N ASP A 28 7.43 -10.38 -7.58
CA ASP A 28 8.70 -11.08 -7.43
C ASP A 28 9.65 -10.35 -6.46
N LEU A 29 9.58 -9.02 -6.42
CA LEU A 29 10.36 -8.19 -5.51
C LEU A 29 10.09 -8.56 -4.04
N TYR A 30 8.82 -8.67 -3.65
CA TYR A 30 8.46 -9.06 -2.29
C TYR A 30 8.76 -10.54 -2.01
N ARG A 31 8.50 -11.44 -2.97
CA ARG A 31 8.77 -12.89 -2.82
C ARG A 31 10.22 -13.21 -2.42
N ARG A 32 11.18 -12.35 -2.77
CA ARG A 32 12.61 -12.49 -2.39
C ARG A 32 12.89 -12.19 -0.92
N ILE A 33 12.05 -11.38 -0.26
CA ILE A 33 12.27 -10.91 1.12
C ILE A 33 11.14 -11.26 2.10
N GLN A 34 10.09 -11.95 1.62
CA GLN A 34 8.85 -12.23 2.34
C GLN A 34 9.00 -12.92 3.72
N ASN A 35 10.16 -13.52 4.01
CA ASN A 35 10.40 -14.19 5.28
C ASN A 35 10.34 -13.17 6.43
N HIS A 36 9.26 -13.23 7.21
CA HIS A 36 8.98 -12.37 8.38
C HIS A 36 8.77 -10.88 8.08
N VAL A 37 8.53 -10.50 6.81
CA VAL A 37 8.22 -9.12 6.42
C VAL A 37 6.77 -9.08 5.96
N GLN A 38 5.93 -8.28 6.63
CA GLN A 38 4.56 -8.07 6.18
C GLN A 38 4.52 -7.01 5.08
N MET A 39 3.58 -7.14 4.16
CA MET A 39 3.47 -6.28 2.98
C MET A 39 2.04 -5.73 2.85
N ALA A 40 1.94 -4.51 2.32
CA ALA A 40 0.67 -3.95 1.90
C ALA A 40 0.20 -4.61 0.59
N GLU A 41 -1.07 -4.48 0.27
CA GLU A 41 -1.67 -5.13 -0.90
C GLU A 41 -1.05 -4.61 -2.21
N PHE A 42 -1.13 -3.31 -2.46
CA PHE A 42 -0.68 -2.72 -3.72
C PHE A 42 -0.33 -1.24 -3.61
N LEU A 43 0.37 -0.72 -4.62
CA LEU A 43 0.65 0.69 -4.79
C LEU A 43 0.02 1.24 -6.06
N LEU A 44 -0.48 2.47 -6.00
CA LEU A 44 -1.04 3.19 -7.14
C LEU A 44 -0.29 4.49 -7.41
N LEU A 45 0.01 4.71 -8.68
CA LEU A 45 0.43 6.00 -9.18
C LEU A 45 -0.80 6.79 -9.64
N LYS A 46 -1.09 7.91 -8.96
CA LYS A 46 -2.15 8.85 -9.32
C LYS A 46 -1.57 10.22 -9.60
N ASN A 47 -2.36 11.10 -10.21
CA ASN A 47 -1.98 12.51 -10.35
C ASN A 47 -2.72 13.36 -9.33
N SER A 48 -2.03 14.35 -8.76
CA SER A 48 -2.62 15.41 -7.95
C SER A 48 -3.50 16.32 -8.83
N ARG A 49 -4.23 17.25 -8.21
CA ARG A 49 -4.99 18.27 -8.97
C ARG A 49 -4.10 19.16 -9.85
N LYS A 50 -2.80 19.24 -9.54
CA LYS A 50 -1.79 20.00 -10.31
C LYS A 50 -1.12 19.15 -11.40
N GLY A 51 -1.46 17.86 -11.51
CA GLY A 51 -0.86 16.93 -12.46
C GLY A 51 0.43 16.26 -11.97
N GLU A 52 0.86 16.51 -10.74
CA GLU A 52 2.06 15.90 -10.14
C GLU A 52 1.77 14.45 -9.73
N PRO A 53 2.71 13.51 -9.94
CA PRO A 53 2.58 12.14 -9.44
C PRO A 53 2.39 12.08 -7.91
N VAL A 54 1.52 11.18 -7.47
CA VAL A 54 1.28 10.88 -6.05
C VAL A 54 1.29 9.37 -5.90
N LEU A 55 2.15 8.87 -5.01
CA LEU A 55 2.20 7.46 -4.68
C LEU A 55 1.19 7.14 -3.60
N TRP A 56 0.27 6.21 -3.86
CA TRP A 56 -0.65 5.69 -2.87
C TRP A 56 -0.18 4.30 -2.49
N VAL A 57 0.07 4.06 -1.21
CA VAL A 57 0.35 2.73 -0.65
C VAL A 57 -0.94 2.27 0.00
N VAL A 58 -1.50 1.15 -0.44
CA VAL A 58 -2.84 0.72 -0.05
C VAL A 58 -2.78 -0.58 0.71
N GLU A 59 -3.28 -0.56 1.94
CA GLU A 59 -3.59 -1.73 2.74
C GLU A 59 -5.11 -1.90 2.82
N ALA A 60 -5.60 -3.12 2.60
CA ALA A 60 -7.01 -3.43 2.67
C ALA A 60 -7.29 -4.42 3.81
N LYS A 61 -8.32 -4.15 4.62
CA LYS A 61 -8.77 -5.03 5.70
C LYS A 61 -10.24 -5.38 5.55
N SER A 62 -10.58 -6.64 5.79
CA SER A 62 -11.96 -7.12 5.78
C SER A 62 -12.75 -6.63 7.00
N SER A 63 -12.04 -6.26 8.08
CA SER A 63 -12.60 -5.68 9.29
C SER A 63 -11.50 -5.00 10.13
N SER A 64 -11.91 -4.32 11.20
CA SER A 64 -11.02 -3.73 12.20
C SER A 64 -11.44 -4.12 13.62
N PRO A 65 -10.53 -4.08 14.61
CA PRO A 65 -10.91 -4.15 16.01
C PRO A 65 -11.68 -2.89 16.43
N ARG A 66 -12.61 -3.07 17.36
CA ARG A 66 -13.26 -1.96 18.05
C ARG A 66 -12.49 -1.68 19.33
N PRO A 67 -12.13 -0.42 19.62
CA PRO A 67 -11.40 -0.06 20.82
C PRO A 67 -12.05 -0.58 22.11
N GLU A 68 -13.38 -0.60 22.15
CA GLU A 68 -14.14 -0.94 23.36
C GLU A 68 -14.40 -2.44 23.52
N THR A 69 -14.27 -3.26 22.46
CA THR A 69 -14.82 -4.64 22.47
C THR A 69 -13.89 -5.73 21.97
N LYS A 70 -12.66 -5.41 21.55
CA LYS A 70 -11.70 -6.45 21.13
C LYS A 70 -10.32 -6.22 21.73
N PRO A 71 -9.67 -7.26 22.30
CA PRO A 71 -8.23 -7.21 22.52
C PRO A 71 -7.51 -7.09 21.16
N ASN A 72 -6.28 -6.57 21.17
CA ASN A 72 -5.36 -6.48 20.01
C ASN A 72 -5.55 -5.27 19.07
N PHE A 73 -6.16 -4.17 19.54
CA PHE A 73 -6.21 -2.92 18.76
C PHE A 73 -4.80 -2.37 18.45
N ASP A 74 -3.91 -2.36 19.44
CA ASP A 74 -2.54 -1.86 19.25
C ASP A 74 -1.73 -2.72 18.28
N GLU A 75 -1.88 -4.05 18.35
CA GLU A 75 -1.25 -4.98 17.41
C GLU A 75 -1.76 -4.76 15.98
N PHE A 76 -3.07 -4.54 15.81
CA PHE A 76 -3.65 -4.19 14.51
C PHE A 76 -3.06 -2.89 13.96
N VAL A 77 -2.96 -1.84 14.78
CA VAL A 77 -2.36 -0.57 14.35
C VAL A 77 -0.89 -0.73 13.98
N ALA A 78 -0.13 -1.49 14.77
CA ALA A 78 1.28 -1.79 14.47
C ALA A 78 1.43 -2.55 13.15
N GLU A 79 0.61 -3.57 12.90
CA GLU A 79 0.60 -4.33 11.66
C GLU A 79 0.35 -3.43 10.43
N ILE A 80 -0.64 -2.53 10.52
CA ILE A 80 -0.94 -1.57 9.46
C ILE A 80 0.26 -0.67 9.16
N ARG A 81 0.90 -0.14 10.21
CA ARG A 81 2.08 0.72 10.08
C ARG A 81 3.22 -0.03 9.40
N ASP A 82 3.53 -1.23 9.86
CA ASP A 82 4.60 -2.06 9.31
C ASP A 82 4.36 -2.37 7.83
N LYS A 83 3.16 -2.84 7.48
CA LYS A 83 2.81 -3.14 6.08
C LYS A 83 2.96 -1.92 5.15
N LEU A 84 2.42 -0.76 5.56
CA LEU A 84 2.46 0.46 4.77
C LEU A 84 3.90 0.98 4.60
N ILE A 85 4.70 0.97 5.67
CA ILE A 85 6.10 1.42 5.62
C ILE A 85 6.98 0.44 4.85
N ASN A 86 6.79 -0.87 5.01
CA ASN A 86 7.52 -1.88 4.27
C ASN A 86 7.27 -1.77 2.77
N ALA A 87 6.00 -1.63 2.36
CA ALA A 87 5.63 -1.50 0.96
C ALA A 87 6.18 -0.22 0.32
N PHE A 88 6.12 0.90 1.05
CA PHE A 88 6.73 2.16 0.61
C PHE A 88 8.24 2.00 0.45
N SER A 89 8.92 1.49 1.49
CA SER A 89 10.37 1.39 1.55
C SER A 89 10.91 0.46 0.46
N LEU A 90 10.28 -0.69 0.26
CA LEU A 90 10.65 -1.66 -0.77
C LEU A 90 10.46 -1.08 -2.17
N THR A 91 9.33 -0.42 -2.43
CA THR A 91 9.08 0.20 -3.73
C THR A 91 10.08 1.31 -4.04
N LEU A 92 10.35 2.19 -3.07
CA LEU A 92 11.30 3.28 -3.26
C LEU A 92 12.73 2.75 -3.44
N ALA A 93 13.14 1.74 -2.66
CA ALA A 93 14.43 1.10 -2.83
C ALA A 93 14.59 0.50 -4.24
N ALA A 94 13.55 -0.16 -4.75
CA ALA A 94 13.55 -0.72 -6.10
C ALA A 94 13.59 0.38 -7.19
N CYS A 95 12.83 1.48 -7.02
CA CYS A 95 12.86 2.62 -7.94
C CYS A 95 14.24 3.31 -7.97
N LEU A 96 14.97 3.32 -6.85
CA LEU A 96 16.32 3.87 -6.73
C LEU A 96 17.43 2.89 -7.17
N GLY A 97 17.07 1.74 -7.76
CA GLY A 97 18.03 0.75 -8.24
C GLY A 97 18.82 0.03 -7.14
N ARG A 98 18.29 -0.01 -5.91
CA ARG A 98 18.91 -0.72 -4.78
C ARG A 98 18.58 -2.21 -4.75
N HIS A 99 17.70 -2.64 -5.63
CA HIS A 99 17.44 -4.04 -5.95
C HIS A 99 17.86 -4.30 -7.38
N ASP A 100 18.12 -5.57 -7.71
CA ASP A 100 18.65 -5.96 -9.01
C ASP A 100 17.79 -5.39 -10.16
N THR A 101 18.42 -4.68 -11.08
CA THR A 101 17.76 -3.79 -12.06
C THR A 101 16.90 -4.53 -13.09
N ALA A 102 16.99 -5.86 -13.13
CA ALA A 102 16.22 -6.72 -14.01
C ALA A 102 14.84 -7.13 -13.44
N ASP A 103 14.44 -6.62 -12.27
CA ASP A 103 13.16 -7.00 -11.68
C ASP A 103 11.98 -6.31 -12.39
N GLU A 104 11.46 -6.93 -13.46
CA GLU A 104 10.31 -6.46 -14.24
C GLU A 104 9.02 -6.29 -13.42
N SER A 105 9.00 -6.69 -12.14
CA SER A 105 7.84 -6.54 -11.26
C SER A 105 7.50 -5.09 -10.92
N ILE A 106 8.44 -4.15 -11.00
CA ILE A 106 8.12 -2.72 -10.87
C ILE A 106 7.67 -2.18 -12.24
N PRO A 107 6.53 -1.49 -12.35
CA PRO A 107 6.13 -0.89 -13.61
C PRO A 107 7.05 0.26 -14.02
N ALA A 108 7.33 0.42 -15.33
CA ALA A 108 8.24 1.44 -15.85
C ALA A 108 7.93 2.87 -15.34
N ARG A 109 6.63 3.24 -15.30
CA ARG A 109 6.18 4.55 -14.80
C ARG A 109 6.64 4.86 -13.38
N PHE A 110 6.77 3.86 -12.50
CA PHE A 110 7.24 4.09 -11.13
C PHE A 110 8.73 4.45 -11.09
N ARG A 111 9.53 3.94 -12.04
CA ARG A 111 10.96 4.26 -12.17
C ARG A 111 11.21 5.61 -12.83
N GLU A 112 10.29 6.06 -13.68
CA GLU A 112 10.39 7.33 -14.40
C GLU A 112 10.09 8.55 -13.53
N VAL A 113 9.46 8.34 -12.37
CA VAL A 113 9.12 9.42 -11.43
C VAL A 113 10.35 9.84 -10.64
N ASP A 114 10.64 11.15 -10.62
CA ASP A 114 11.55 11.74 -9.65
C ASP A 114 10.84 11.85 -8.29
N TRP A 115 11.17 10.93 -7.39
CA TRP A 115 10.57 10.81 -6.06
C TRP A 115 11.04 11.88 -5.05
N SER A 116 11.99 12.76 -5.39
CA SER A 116 12.59 13.71 -4.44
C SER A 116 11.62 14.76 -3.87
N GLY A 117 10.45 14.94 -4.47
CA GLY A 117 9.44 15.90 -4.01
C GLY A 117 7.98 15.47 -4.23
N GLN A 118 7.72 14.17 -4.46
CA GLN A 118 6.35 13.70 -4.69
C GLN A 118 5.63 13.39 -3.39
N ASP A 119 4.32 13.63 -3.39
CA ASP A 119 3.46 13.25 -2.28
C ASP A 119 3.33 11.73 -2.19
N VAL A 120 3.35 11.22 -0.96
CA VAL A 120 3.06 9.83 -0.63
C VAL A 120 1.82 9.80 0.27
N LYS A 121 0.87 8.92 -0.05
CA LYS A 121 -0.34 8.69 0.73
C LYS A 121 -0.37 7.26 1.21
N LEU A 122 -0.35 7.08 2.51
CA LEU A 122 -0.58 5.79 3.14
C LEU A 122 -2.10 5.64 3.35
N VAL A 123 -2.70 4.62 2.76
CA VAL A 123 -4.15 4.48 2.65
C VAL A 123 -4.57 3.15 3.22
N LEU A 124 -5.39 3.21 4.27
CA LEU A 124 -6.06 2.05 4.84
C LEU A 124 -7.51 2.02 4.35
N VAL A 125 -7.92 0.92 3.72
CA VAL A 125 -9.30 0.67 3.30
C VAL A 125 -9.87 -0.46 4.14
N ILE A 126 -10.99 -0.22 4.84
CA ILE A 126 -11.58 -1.22 5.74
C ILE A 126 -13.03 -1.48 5.33
N ASN A 127 -13.32 -2.73 4.99
CA ASN A 127 -14.66 -3.14 4.60
C ASN A 127 -15.62 -3.06 5.80
N GLY A 128 -16.78 -2.43 5.61
CA GLY A 128 -17.84 -2.35 6.62
C GLY A 128 -17.49 -1.56 7.91
N HIS A 129 -16.38 -0.81 7.92
CA HIS A 129 -16.03 0.06 9.05
C HIS A 129 -16.99 1.25 9.13
N ARG A 130 -17.50 1.55 10.33
CA ARG A 130 -18.43 2.67 10.53
C ARG A 130 -17.66 3.94 10.90
N ASP A 131 -18.16 5.09 10.45
CA ASP A 131 -17.56 6.40 10.76
C ASP A 131 -17.40 6.64 12.27
N ALA A 132 -18.34 6.15 13.09
CA ALA A 132 -18.26 6.26 14.55
C ALA A 132 -17.05 5.53 15.18
N TRP A 133 -16.47 4.55 14.48
CA TRP A 133 -15.28 3.81 14.92
C TRP A 133 -13.98 4.37 14.34
N LEU A 134 -14.07 5.44 13.52
CA LEU A 134 -12.93 5.95 12.77
C LEU A 134 -11.95 6.74 13.66
N GLN A 135 -12.47 7.53 14.60
CA GLN A 135 -11.64 8.47 15.36
C GLN A 135 -10.51 7.78 16.12
N PRO A 136 -10.75 6.70 16.90
CA PRO A 136 -9.69 6.03 17.64
C PRO A 136 -8.62 5.44 16.72
N LEU A 137 -9.01 4.97 15.53
CA LEU A 137 -8.08 4.43 14.55
C LEU A 137 -7.24 5.53 13.89
N LYS A 138 -7.84 6.68 13.58
CA LYS A 138 -7.11 7.85 13.07
C LYS A 138 -6.09 8.33 14.09
N ASP A 139 -6.52 8.51 15.33
CA ASP A 139 -5.66 8.96 16.43
C ASP A 139 -4.48 8.00 16.61
N ALA A 140 -4.71 6.69 16.53
CA ALA A 140 -3.65 5.71 16.68
C ALA A 140 -2.71 5.60 15.47
N ILE A 141 -3.13 5.98 14.27
CA ILE A 141 -2.29 5.91 13.05
C ILE A 141 -1.49 7.20 12.84
N GLU A 142 -2.07 8.37 13.14
CA GLU A 142 -1.47 9.69 12.85
C GLU A 142 -0.39 10.15 13.84
N VAL A 143 -0.13 9.40 14.92
CA VAL A 143 0.91 9.68 15.94
C VAL A 143 2.30 9.23 15.52
#